data_AF-A0A818FXF9-F1
#
_entry.id   AF-A0A818FXF9-F1
#
_cell.length_a   1.000
_cell.length_b   1.000
_cell.length_c   1.000
_cell.angle_alpha   90.00
_cell.angle_beta   90.00
_cell.angle_gamma   90.00
#
_symmetry.space_group_name_H-M   'P 1'
#
loop_
_entity.id
_entity.type
_entity.pdbx_description
1 polymer ?
#
loop_
_entity_poly.entity_id
_entity_poly.type
_entity_poly.pdbx_seq_one_letter_code
_entity_poly.pdbx_strand_id
1 'polypeptide(L)'
;MAQVLVFPAGLAVANEICASLRGKDIVSSLIGVSSDDEGKDLTNPFHYDHVFYNAPSVHESALEIWIEYLSRFEWTHAVPTMDSAVYLFSKLASYFPGKWFMAPSLETCEICFSKRKTYVMLPSVSPKLFDYCKCTQWYVKPDVGCASRGCKEVTYEEAQQLHKDLCWVVCERIDGDEFTVHCYSSRIIGARKRTITKAGISMLTHNSVPSREIRQIFDRILEKIKHPPGPWFFQIKGSHLLEVEPRIPAGGSAARYFWNHNGILQWLYDAMAQSLSSSKPIHTSSLSCSKAVPIRAVLKSYQDHVFLDEEQFDLKAIVVGYDDTLFDLKMNDVDADLIGALYGIYRLCPIYLVTRHHGDLLSHMKKNIIPVQLFHKIIHVPDEKQTKWEACVLLGEERNHAILIDDSYREREEWQRWSCDRDEGVTIIRSWKLSNQKLSNTSRKHEIENN
;
A
#
# COMPACT_ATOMS: atom_id res chain seq x y z
N MET A 1 1.58 -21.95 3.32
CA MET A 1 0.68 -20.81 3.62
C MET A 1 1.33 -19.94 4.69
N ALA A 2 1.06 -18.64 4.70
CA ALA A 2 1.60 -17.67 5.64
C ALA A 2 0.63 -17.36 6.78
N GLN A 3 1.12 -17.50 8.02
CA GLN A 3 0.60 -16.79 9.18
C GLN A 3 1.41 -15.50 9.34
N VAL A 4 0.78 -14.36 9.12
CA VAL A 4 1.43 -13.05 9.02
C VAL A 4 1.16 -12.24 10.27
N LEU A 5 2.20 -11.96 11.04
CA LEU A 5 2.19 -11.05 12.18
C LEU A 5 2.41 -9.62 11.70
N VAL A 6 1.56 -8.68 12.12
CA VAL A 6 1.67 -7.25 11.79
C VAL A 6 1.92 -6.48 13.07
N PHE A 7 3.02 -5.70 13.11
CA PHE A 7 3.39 -4.93 14.30
C PHE A 7 4.01 -3.56 13.98
N PRO A 8 3.56 -2.48 14.65
CA PRO A 8 2.32 -2.39 15.43
C PRO A 8 1.06 -2.48 14.57
N ALA A 9 0.01 -3.12 15.09
CA ALA A 9 -1.26 -3.34 14.37
C ALA A 9 -2.19 -2.11 14.38
N GLY A 10 -1.89 -1.11 15.20
CA GLY A 10 -2.68 0.11 15.38
C GLY A 10 -2.33 1.29 14.47
N LEU A 11 -1.44 1.12 13.50
CA LEU A 11 -0.98 2.22 12.65
C LEU A 11 -1.67 2.20 11.29
N ALA A 12 -1.73 3.37 10.62
CA ALA A 12 -2.33 3.47 9.27
C ALA A 12 -1.68 2.52 8.25
N VAL A 13 -0.37 2.29 8.39
CA VAL A 13 0.38 1.32 7.56
C VAL A 13 -0.11 -0.12 7.80
N ALA A 14 -0.57 -0.45 9.00
CA ALA A 14 -1.14 -1.76 9.32
C ALA A 14 -2.42 -2.03 8.54
N ASN A 15 -3.29 -1.01 8.39
CA ASN A 15 -4.50 -1.11 7.56
C ASN A 15 -4.15 -1.39 6.10
N GLU A 16 -3.06 -0.80 5.59
CA GLU A 16 -2.58 -1.04 4.22
C GLU A 16 -2.05 -2.46 4.05
N ILE A 17 -1.31 -2.98 5.04
CA ILE A 17 -0.84 -4.37 5.05
C ILE A 17 -2.03 -5.34 5.07
N CYS A 18 -3.02 -5.10 5.92
CA CYS A 18 -4.21 -5.94 6.00
C CYS A 18 -4.99 -5.92 4.68
N ALA A 19 -5.25 -4.74 4.12
CA ALA A 19 -5.93 -4.62 2.83
C ALA A 19 -5.12 -5.22 1.67
N SER A 20 -3.79 -5.33 1.79
CA SER A 20 -2.94 -6.01 0.81
C SER A 20 -3.03 -7.53 0.89
N LEU A 21 -3.40 -8.10 2.03
CA LEU A 21 -3.21 -9.52 2.35
C LEU A 21 -4.51 -10.28 2.68
N ARG A 22 -5.56 -9.58 3.07
CA ARG A 22 -6.82 -10.18 3.54
C ARG A 22 -7.45 -11.04 2.45
N GLY A 23 -7.70 -12.30 2.83
CA GLY A 23 -8.27 -13.36 1.98
C GLY A 23 -7.53 -13.59 0.67
N LYS A 24 -6.21 -13.35 0.65
CA LYS A 24 -5.32 -13.89 -0.39
C LYS A 24 -5.04 -15.35 -0.06
N ASP A 25 -5.11 -16.24 -1.05
CA ASP A 25 -4.98 -17.70 -0.86
C ASP A 25 -3.75 -18.11 -0.05
N ILE A 26 -2.63 -17.44 -0.31
CA ILE A 26 -1.34 -17.70 0.31
C ILE A 26 -1.33 -17.37 1.81
N VAL A 27 -2.22 -16.51 2.29
CA VAL A 27 -2.32 -16.03 3.69
C VAL A 27 -3.33 -16.87 4.44
N SER A 28 -2.89 -17.70 5.38
CA SER A 28 -3.76 -18.51 6.25
C SER A 28 -4.25 -17.76 7.48
N SER A 29 -3.49 -16.78 7.97
CA SER A 29 -3.97 -15.94 9.06
C SER A 29 -3.24 -14.59 9.10
N LEU A 30 -3.96 -13.54 9.50
CA LEU A 30 -3.46 -12.22 9.88
C LEU A 30 -3.52 -12.07 11.41
N ILE A 31 -2.36 -11.80 12.02
CA ILE A 31 -2.18 -11.66 13.46
C ILE A 31 -1.78 -10.21 13.76
N GLY A 32 -2.63 -9.45 14.45
CA GLY A 32 -2.33 -8.10 14.88
C GLY A 32 -1.67 -8.09 16.25
N VAL A 33 -0.54 -7.39 16.39
CA VAL A 33 0.15 -7.20 17.66
C VAL A 33 0.29 -5.70 17.94
N SER A 34 -0.08 -5.26 19.15
CA SER A 34 0.06 -3.86 19.58
C SER A 34 0.56 -3.77 21.03
N SER A 35 1.45 -2.82 21.30
CA SER A 35 1.80 -2.40 22.66
C SER A 35 0.87 -1.27 23.12
N ASP A 36 0.89 -0.96 24.42
CA ASP A 36 0.10 0.15 24.98
C ASP A 36 0.48 1.50 24.36
N ASP A 37 1.78 1.72 24.09
CA ASP A 37 2.29 2.97 23.53
C ASP A 37 2.12 3.07 22.00
N GLU A 38 1.89 1.95 21.31
CA GLU A 38 1.92 1.86 19.84
C GLU A 38 0.57 1.46 19.24
N GLY A 39 -0.46 2.25 19.53
CA GLY A 39 -1.72 2.21 18.79
C GLY A 39 -2.68 1.10 19.19
N LYS A 40 -2.58 0.57 20.42
CA LYS A 40 -3.58 -0.36 20.98
C LYS A 40 -5.02 0.11 20.76
N ASP A 41 -5.32 1.37 21.08
CA ASP A 41 -6.67 1.95 20.93
C ASP A 41 -7.07 2.22 19.48
N LEU A 42 -6.11 2.21 18.56
CA LEU A 42 -6.33 2.41 17.12
C LEU A 42 -6.34 1.09 16.33
N THR A 43 -6.12 -0.03 17.00
CA THR A 43 -6.12 -1.35 16.38
C THR A 43 -7.55 -1.72 16.00
N ASN A 44 -7.81 -1.87 14.70
CA ASN A 44 -9.10 -2.38 14.23
C ASN A 44 -9.09 -3.92 14.28
N PRO A 45 -9.78 -4.57 15.23
CA PRO A 45 -9.74 -6.01 15.36
C PRO A 45 -10.38 -6.74 14.19
N PHE A 46 -11.26 -6.08 13.42
CA PHE A 46 -11.92 -6.67 12.25
C PHE A 46 -10.97 -6.88 11.06
N HIS A 47 -9.73 -6.40 11.12
CA HIS A 47 -8.72 -6.64 10.09
C HIS A 47 -7.91 -7.93 10.32
N TYR A 48 -8.03 -8.57 11.48
CA TYR A 48 -7.19 -9.67 11.91
C TYR A 48 -8.02 -10.86 12.36
N ASP A 49 -7.50 -12.07 12.18
CA ASP A 49 -8.11 -13.27 12.77
C ASP A 49 -7.83 -13.34 14.27
N HIS A 50 -6.67 -12.82 14.68
CA HIS A 50 -6.21 -12.77 16.06
C HIS A 50 -5.58 -11.40 16.36
N VAL A 51 -5.91 -10.84 17.52
CA VAL A 51 -5.30 -9.60 18.01
C VAL A 51 -4.74 -9.83 19.40
N PHE A 52 -3.47 -9.45 19.59
CA PHE A 52 -2.78 -9.51 20.86
C PHE A 52 -2.34 -8.12 21.30
N TYR A 53 -2.73 -7.76 22.51
CA TYR A 53 -2.37 -6.51 23.16
C TYR A 53 -1.26 -6.72 24.19
N ASN A 54 -0.68 -5.62 24.67
CA ASN A 54 0.38 -5.61 25.68
C ASN A 54 1.68 -6.24 25.17
N ALA A 55 1.98 -6.03 23.88
CA ALA A 55 3.33 -6.29 23.38
C ALA A 55 4.35 -5.42 24.14
N PRO A 56 5.62 -5.87 24.26
CA PRO A 56 6.67 -5.06 24.85
C PRO A 56 6.83 -3.73 24.08
N SER A 57 7.33 -2.69 24.73
CA SER A 57 7.62 -1.42 24.05
C SER A 57 8.79 -1.62 23.07
N VAL A 58 8.68 -1.12 21.84
CA VAL A 58 9.78 -1.19 20.86
C VAL A 58 10.95 -0.28 21.26
N HIS A 59 10.70 0.69 22.14
CA HIS A 59 11.65 1.71 22.56
C HIS A 59 12.36 1.36 23.87
N GLU A 60 11.64 0.75 24.80
CA GLU A 60 12.13 0.57 26.18
C GLU A 60 12.46 -0.89 26.53
N SER A 61 11.91 -1.86 25.80
CA SER A 61 12.06 -3.27 26.17
C SER A 61 13.34 -3.88 25.65
N ALA A 62 13.95 -4.73 26.47
CA ALA A 62 15.09 -5.55 26.08
C ALA A 62 14.69 -6.59 25.01
N LEU A 63 15.67 -7.02 24.21
CA LEU A 63 15.43 -7.93 23.08
C LEU A 63 14.92 -9.30 23.56
N GLU A 64 15.37 -9.75 24.73
CA GLU A 64 15.00 -11.02 25.36
C GLU A 64 13.50 -11.09 25.66
N ILE A 65 12.91 -9.98 26.08
CA ILE A 65 11.47 -9.87 26.36
C ILE A 65 10.68 -10.05 25.06
N TRP A 66 11.16 -9.46 23.96
CA TRP A 66 10.58 -9.64 22.63
C TRP A 66 10.69 -11.08 22.13
N ILE A 67 11.83 -11.74 22.36
CA ILE A 67 12.03 -13.14 22.00
C ILE A 67 11.03 -14.02 22.76
N GLU A 68 10.91 -13.84 24.07
CA GLU A 68 9.95 -14.59 24.87
C GLU A 68 8.50 -14.34 24.42
N TYR A 69 8.15 -13.08 24.18
CA TYR A 69 6.81 -12.69 23.74
C TYR A 69 6.44 -13.33 22.39
N LEU A 70 7.29 -13.18 21.37
CA LEU A 70 7.02 -13.71 20.03
C LEU A 70 7.05 -15.24 19.94
N SER A 71 7.72 -15.91 20.89
CA SER A 71 7.75 -17.38 20.98
C SER A 71 6.41 -17.99 21.43
N ARG A 72 5.47 -17.17 21.91
CA ARG A 72 4.14 -17.62 22.36
C ARG A 72 3.15 -17.78 21.20
N PHE A 73 3.50 -17.35 19.99
CA PHE A 73 2.59 -17.33 18.85
C PHE A 73 3.09 -18.22 17.72
N GLU A 74 2.15 -18.81 16.99
CA GLU A 74 2.43 -19.47 15.72
C GLU A 74 2.30 -18.46 14.58
N TRP A 75 3.45 -17.97 14.12
CA TRP A 75 3.57 -17.07 12.97
C TRP A 75 4.64 -17.57 12.01
N THR A 76 4.67 -17.07 10.79
CA THR A 76 5.69 -17.46 9.78
C THR A 76 6.40 -16.25 9.20
N HIS A 77 5.67 -15.14 9.07
CA HIS A 77 6.16 -13.87 8.54
C HIS A 77 5.79 -12.76 9.52
N ALA A 78 6.66 -11.78 9.70
CA ALA A 78 6.41 -10.60 10.53
C ALA A 78 6.63 -9.33 9.71
N VAL A 79 5.60 -8.48 9.61
CA VAL A 79 5.57 -7.26 8.79
C VAL A 79 5.56 -6.02 9.69
N PRO A 80 6.59 -5.16 9.61
CA PRO A 80 6.68 -3.97 10.44
C PRO A 80 5.86 -2.82 9.85
N THR A 81 5.26 -1.99 10.71
CA THR A 81 4.43 -0.86 10.28
C THR A 81 5.06 0.51 10.56
N MET A 82 6.22 0.53 11.20
CA MET A 82 7.02 1.73 11.51
C MET A 82 8.51 1.42 11.59
N ASP A 83 9.35 2.45 11.58
CA ASP A 83 10.81 2.29 11.43
C ASP A 83 11.47 1.61 12.61
N SER A 84 11.00 1.89 13.83
CA SER A 84 11.52 1.22 15.03
C SER A 84 11.19 -0.27 15.05
N ALA A 85 10.02 -0.67 14.51
CA ALA A 85 9.66 -2.06 14.34
C ALA A 85 10.54 -2.74 13.28
N VAL A 86 10.87 -2.05 12.17
CA VAL A 86 11.83 -2.57 11.17
C VAL A 86 13.20 -2.82 11.81
N TYR A 87 13.67 -1.89 12.65
CA TYR A 87 14.94 -2.02 13.36
C TYR A 87 14.91 -3.13 14.43
N LEU A 88 13.82 -3.28 15.16
CA LEU A 88 13.62 -4.40 16.09
C LEU A 88 13.66 -5.74 15.34
N PHE A 89 12.94 -5.83 14.22
CA PHE A 89 12.83 -7.06 13.43
C PHE A 89 14.16 -7.50 12.83
N SER A 90 15.00 -6.56 12.38
CA SER A 90 16.34 -6.90 11.90
C SER A 90 17.26 -7.45 13.01
N LYS A 91 17.04 -7.08 14.28
CA LYS A 91 17.74 -7.65 15.44
C LYS A 91 17.19 -9.02 15.85
N LEU A 92 15.88 -9.22 15.74
CA LEU A 92 15.23 -10.47 16.13
C LEU A 92 15.45 -11.59 15.12
N ALA A 93 15.75 -11.27 13.86
CA ALA A 93 15.82 -12.24 12.77
C ALA A 93 16.71 -13.47 13.05
N SER A 94 17.86 -13.29 13.71
CA SER A 94 18.76 -14.40 14.03
C SER A 94 18.24 -15.36 15.11
N TYR A 95 17.23 -14.96 15.88
CA TYR A 95 16.70 -15.74 17.00
C TYR A 95 15.53 -16.65 16.62
N PHE A 96 14.95 -16.46 15.44
CA PHE A 96 13.80 -17.24 14.96
C PHE A 96 14.13 -17.92 13.62
N PRO A 97 14.99 -18.96 13.62
CA PRO A 97 15.34 -19.68 12.40
C PRO A 97 14.08 -20.26 11.74
N GLY A 98 13.97 -20.09 10.43
CA GLY A 98 12.81 -20.53 9.65
C GLY A 98 11.60 -19.58 9.69
N LYS A 99 11.66 -18.50 10.46
CA LYS A 99 10.67 -17.41 10.41
C LYS A 99 11.21 -16.23 9.61
N TRP A 100 10.32 -15.50 8.94
CA TRP A 100 10.67 -14.40 8.04
C TRP A 100 10.30 -13.06 8.65
N PHE A 101 11.31 -12.31 9.11
CA PHE A 101 11.12 -10.90 9.40
C PHE A 101 11.24 -10.09 8.12
N MET A 102 10.19 -9.35 7.80
CA MET A 102 10.16 -8.45 6.65
C MET A 102 10.89 -7.15 6.97
N ALA A 103 12.22 -7.27 7.11
CA ALA A 103 13.14 -6.19 7.38
C ALA A 103 14.45 -6.46 6.63
N PRO A 104 15.22 -5.44 6.24
CA PRO A 104 16.51 -5.66 5.62
C PRO A 104 17.57 -6.04 6.67
N SER A 105 18.82 -6.12 6.22
CA SER A 105 19.96 -6.33 7.12
C SER A 105 20.04 -5.26 8.21
N LEU A 106 20.60 -5.62 9.37
CA LEU A 106 20.82 -4.68 10.48
C LEU A 106 21.63 -3.46 10.03
N GLU A 107 22.66 -3.66 9.21
CA GLU A 107 23.48 -2.58 8.61
C GLU A 107 22.62 -1.59 7.81
N THR A 108 21.76 -2.09 6.91
CA THR A 108 20.82 -1.26 6.14
C THR A 108 19.87 -0.51 7.05
N CYS A 109 19.28 -1.18 8.05
CA CYS A 109 18.39 -0.53 9.01
C CYS A 109 19.10 0.61 9.75
N GLU A 110 20.33 0.39 10.22
CA GLU A 110 21.07 1.41 10.98
C GLU A 110 21.36 2.67 10.15
N ILE A 111 21.64 2.51 8.85
CA ILE A 111 21.85 3.65 7.96
C ILE A 111 20.53 4.40 7.77
N CYS A 112 19.46 3.70 7.40
CA CYS A 112 18.16 4.29 7.09
C CYS A 112 17.45 4.91 8.32
N PHE A 113 17.66 4.34 9.51
CA PHE A 113 17.00 4.78 10.74
C PHE A 113 17.58 6.11 11.28
N SER A 114 18.82 6.45 10.91
CA SER A 114 19.48 7.71 11.28
C SER A 114 19.60 8.62 10.06
N LYS A 115 18.95 9.79 10.12
CA LYS A 115 19.03 10.80 9.05
C LYS A 115 20.47 11.27 8.85
N ARG A 116 21.24 11.42 9.93
CA ARG A 116 22.66 11.78 9.88
C ARG A 116 23.47 10.72 9.15
N LYS A 117 23.33 9.44 9.49
CA LYS A 117 24.04 8.35 8.79
C LYS A 117 23.64 8.30 7.31
N THR A 118 22.35 8.45 7.01
CA THR A 118 21.86 8.53 5.61
C THR A 118 22.52 9.69 4.86
N TYR A 119 22.58 10.89 5.44
CA TYR A 119 23.14 12.06 4.76
C TYR A 119 24.66 12.01 4.59
N VAL A 120 25.37 11.45 5.58
CA VAL A 120 26.80 11.19 5.48
C VAL A 120 27.10 10.13 4.40
N MET A 121 26.23 9.14 4.24
CA MET A 121 26.37 8.12 3.20
C MET A 121 26.04 8.65 1.80
N LEU A 122 25.10 9.60 1.70
CA LEU A 122 24.56 10.14 0.45
C LEU A 122 24.69 11.68 0.36
N PRO A 123 25.88 12.27 0.55
CA PRO A 123 26.03 13.71 0.71
C PRO A 123 25.71 14.50 -0.57
N SER A 124 25.89 13.89 -1.75
CA SER A 124 25.65 14.55 -3.05
C SER A 124 24.18 14.77 -3.37
N VAL A 125 23.29 14.07 -2.67
CA VAL A 125 21.84 14.13 -2.91
C VAL A 125 21.06 14.52 -1.66
N SER A 126 21.73 14.70 -0.52
CA SER A 126 21.09 15.03 0.76
C SER A 126 21.25 16.52 1.09
N PRO A 127 20.39 17.10 1.95
CA PRO A 127 20.60 18.44 2.48
C PRO A 127 21.98 18.54 3.14
N LYS A 128 22.68 19.64 2.89
CA LYS A 128 23.97 19.91 3.52
C LYS A 128 23.80 20.07 5.03
N LEU A 129 24.59 19.32 5.79
CA LEU A 129 24.63 19.44 7.25
C LEU A 129 25.35 20.73 7.66
N PHE A 130 25.04 21.21 8.87
CA PHE A 130 25.60 22.44 9.43
C PHE A 130 27.13 22.51 9.34
N ASP A 131 27.82 21.40 9.62
CA ASP A 131 29.28 21.33 9.60
C ASP A 131 29.90 21.45 8.19
N TYR A 132 29.08 21.30 7.13
CA TYR A 132 29.54 21.22 5.75
C TYR A 132 29.04 22.36 4.84
N CYS A 133 28.20 23.28 5.33
CA CYS A 133 27.82 24.47 4.57
C CYS A 133 27.71 25.73 5.43
N LYS A 134 27.85 26.89 4.78
CA LYS A 134 27.31 28.14 5.30
C LYS A 134 26.04 28.44 4.52
N CYS A 135 24.92 28.27 5.18
CA CYS A 135 23.59 28.43 4.61
C CYS A 135 22.85 29.55 5.39
N THR A 136 21.95 30.28 4.72
CA THR A 136 21.23 31.42 5.32
C THR A 136 20.01 31.00 6.12
N GLN A 137 19.51 29.77 5.89
CA GLN A 137 18.34 29.21 6.55
C GLN A 137 18.61 27.78 6.98
N TRP A 138 18.29 27.48 8.24
CA TRP A 138 18.56 26.20 8.86
C TRP A 138 17.28 25.51 9.29
N TYR A 139 17.31 24.19 9.21
CA TYR A 139 16.23 23.31 9.63
C TYR A 139 16.79 22.26 10.57
N VAL A 140 16.13 22.07 11.71
CA VAL A 140 16.49 21.04 12.68
C VAL A 140 15.40 19.97 12.73
N LYS A 141 15.83 18.72 12.91
CA LYS A 141 14.97 17.54 13.08
C LYS A 141 15.64 16.49 13.96
N PRO A 142 14.88 15.63 14.64
CA PRO A 142 15.47 14.50 15.34
C PRO A 142 16.22 13.58 14.37
N ASP A 143 17.39 13.07 14.78
CA ASP A 143 18.16 12.13 13.97
C ASP A 143 17.34 10.86 13.67
N VAL A 144 16.74 10.31 14.73
CA VAL A 144 15.85 9.16 14.71
C VAL A 144 14.42 9.63 14.96
N GLY A 145 13.45 9.10 14.20
CA GLY A 145 12.02 9.38 14.37
C GLY A 145 11.30 9.69 13.06
N CYS A 146 9.97 9.79 13.14
CA CYS A 146 9.07 9.89 11.99
C CYS A 146 8.07 11.07 12.13
N ALA A 147 7.26 11.28 11.09
CA ALA A 147 6.08 12.17 11.13
C ALA A 147 6.36 13.66 11.39
N SER A 148 7.56 14.15 11.05
CA SER A 148 7.99 15.54 11.25
C SER A 148 7.89 16.05 12.70
N ARG A 149 7.80 15.17 13.69
CA ARG A 149 7.72 15.58 15.10
C ARG A 149 9.07 16.15 15.54
N GLY A 150 9.04 17.29 16.21
CA GLY A 150 10.27 17.98 16.64
C GLY A 150 11.02 18.71 15.54
N CYS A 151 10.50 18.76 14.31
CA CYS A 151 11.13 19.50 13.23
C CYS A 151 10.76 20.98 13.27
N LYS A 152 11.75 21.88 13.12
CA LYS A 152 11.51 23.34 13.05
C LYS A 152 12.59 24.07 12.25
N GLU A 153 12.23 25.23 11.73
CA GLU A 153 13.22 26.21 11.27
C GLU A 153 13.92 26.83 12.48
N VAL A 154 15.21 27.12 12.34
CA VAL A 154 16.03 27.69 13.42
C VAL A 154 16.94 28.80 12.91
N THR A 155 17.27 29.71 13.80
CA THR A 155 18.29 30.75 13.58
C THR A 155 19.70 30.14 13.49
N TYR A 156 20.68 30.91 13.02
CA TYR A 156 22.07 30.45 12.96
C TYR A 156 22.64 30.15 14.36
N GLU A 157 22.31 30.97 15.34
CA GLU A 157 22.75 30.82 16.74
C GLU A 157 22.18 29.54 17.36
N GLU A 158 20.89 29.27 17.14
CA GLU A 158 20.25 28.02 17.56
C GLU A 158 20.86 26.80 16.83
N ALA A 159 21.08 26.90 15.52
CA ALA A 159 21.75 25.86 14.73
C ALA A 159 23.15 25.54 15.28
N GLN A 160 23.91 26.58 15.66
CA GLN A 160 25.24 26.44 16.25
C GLN A 160 25.22 25.77 17.64
N GLN A 161 24.12 25.85 18.38
CA GLN A 161 23.98 25.12 19.64
C GLN A 161 23.52 23.69 19.41
N LEU A 162 22.48 23.50 18.58
CA LEU A 162 21.82 22.22 18.38
C LEU A 162 22.67 21.20 17.61
N HIS A 163 23.53 21.63 16.68
CA HIS A 163 24.35 20.67 15.91
C HIS A 163 25.33 19.87 16.77
N LYS A 164 25.65 20.36 17.98
CA LYS A 164 26.53 19.70 18.96
C LYS A 164 25.87 18.52 19.65
N ASP A 165 24.53 18.49 19.68
CA ASP A 165 23.76 17.39 20.22
C ASP A 165 23.42 16.40 19.09
N LEU A 166 23.93 15.17 19.21
CA LEU A 166 23.76 14.13 18.20
C LEU A 166 22.33 13.60 18.10
N CYS A 167 21.46 13.91 19.07
CA CYS A 167 20.02 13.64 18.97
C CYS A 167 19.36 14.45 17.85
N TRP A 168 19.98 15.55 17.41
CA TRP A 168 19.47 16.43 16.38
C TRP A 168 20.30 16.36 15.10
N VAL A 169 19.64 16.61 13.98
CA VAL A 169 20.23 16.84 12.66
C VAL A 169 19.89 18.26 12.25
N VAL A 170 20.93 19.09 12.12
CA VAL A 170 20.82 20.46 11.63
C VAL A 170 21.32 20.47 10.18
N CYS A 171 20.45 20.87 9.26
CA CYS A 171 20.74 20.91 7.82
C CYS A 171 20.15 22.15 7.17
N GLU A 172 20.60 22.45 5.95
CA GLU A 172 20.01 23.54 5.15
C GLU A 172 18.51 23.34 4.96
N ARG A 173 17.76 24.45 4.90
CA ARG A 173 16.34 24.43 4.58
C ARG A 173 16.14 24.16 3.09
N ILE A 174 15.33 23.14 2.76
CA ILE A 174 15.00 22.80 1.38
C ILE A 174 13.59 23.26 1.03
N ASP A 175 13.46 23.97 -0.08
CA ASP A 175 12.20 24.38 -0.70
C ASP A 175 11.83 23.51 -1.90
N GLY A 176 10.58 23.64 -2.33
CA GLY A 176 10.04 22.96 -3.50
C GLY A 176 9.04 21.86 -3.17
N ASP A 177 8.60 21.18 -4.21
CA ASP A 177 7.64 20.09 -4.13
C ASP A 177 8.21 18.88 -3.38
N GLU A 178 7.37 18.24 -2.59
CA GLU A 178 7.70 17.03 -1.83
C GLU A 178 7.10 15.79 -2.52
N PHE A 179 7.89 14.74 -2.68
CA PHE A 179 7.45 13.48 -3.27
C PHE A 179 7.82 12.29 -2.38
N THR A 180 6.98 11.26 -2.43
CA THR A 180 7.33 9.91 -1.96
C THR A 180 7.51 9.03 -3.18
N VAL A 181 8.66 8.36 -3.29
CA VAL A 181 8.98 7.45 -4.39
C VAL A 181 8.92 6.03 -3.88
N HIS A 182 7.96 5.25 -4.39
CA HIS A 182 7.75 3.86 -4.03
C HIS A 182 8.69 2.98 -4.85
N CYS A 183 9.38 2.09 -4.16
CA CYS A 183 10.36 1.20 -4.73
C CYS A 183 10.09 -0.23 -4.28
N TYR A 184 10.60 -1.18 -5.06
CA TYR A 184 10.61 -2.58 -4.71
C TYR A 184 11.96 -3.15 -5.11
N SER A 185 12.76 -3.61 -4.15
CA SER A 185 14.13 -4.08 -4.40
C SER A 185 14.91 -3.07 -5.26
N SER A 186 15.37 -3.44 -6.46
CA SER A 186 16.15 -2.58 -7.35
C SER A 186 15.33 -1.85 -8.43
N ARG A 187 14.02 -1.62 -8.21
CA ARG A 187 13.16 -0.89 -9.16
C ARG A 187 12.32 0.20 -8.50
N ILE A 188 12.11 1.30 -9.23
CA ILE A 188 11.07 2.29 -8.92
C ILE A 188 9.73 1.74 -9.40
N ILE A 189 8.72 1.74 -8.53
CA ILE A 189 7.33 1.44 -8.90
C ILE A 189 6.64 2.71 -9.38
N GLY A 190 6.83 3.82 -8.68
CA GLY A 190 6.35 5.12 -9.11
C GLY A 190 6.58 6.22 -8.07
N ALA A 191 6.24 7.45 -8.44
CA ALA A 191 6.40 8.61 -7.58
C ALA A 191 5.04 9.28 -7.35
N ARG A 192 4.84 9.80 -6.14
CA ARG A 192 3.63 10.55 -5.80
C ARG A 192 3.97 11.90 -5.19
N LYS A 193 3.38 12.95 -5.74
CA LYS A 193 3.49 14.32 -5.19
C LYS A 193 2.64 14.40 -3.93
N ARG A 194 3.18 14.97 -2.85
CA ARG A 194 2.51 15.14 -1.56
C ARG A 194 1.92 16.55 -1.53
N THR A 195 0.63 16.67 -1.86
CA THR A 195 -0.03 17.97 -2.00
C THR A 195 -0.56 18.50 -0.68
N ILE A 196 -1.08 17.62 0.17
CA ILE A 196 -1.51 17.97 1.54
C ILE A 196 -0.83 17.02 2.49
N THR A 197 -0.10 17.57 3.46
CA THR A 197 0.55 16.83 4.54
C THR A 197 -0.02 17.27 5.89
N LYS A 198 -0.27 16.31 6.78
CA LYS A 198 -0.70 16.57 8.16
C LYS A 198 0.07 15.63 9.08
N ALA A 199 0.76 16.19 10.08
CA ALA A 199 1.61 15.43 11.00
C ALA A 199 2.57 14.46 10.26
N GLY A 200 3.22 14.94 9.20
CA GLY A 200 4.15 14.15 8.36
C GLY A 200 3.52 13.04 7.51
N ILE A 201 2.20 12.83 7.58
CA ILE A 201 1.47 11.90 6.71
C ILE A 201 0.93 12.67 5.51
N SER A 202 1.10 12.09 4.31
CA SER A 202 0.51 12.63 3.10
C SER A 202 -0.98 12.28 3.05
N MET A 203 -1.81 13.29 3.28
CA MET A 203 -3.26 13.16 3.26
C MET A 203 -3.77 13.16 1.82
N LEU A 204 -3.32 14.08 0.97
CA LEU A 204 -3.66 14.10 -0.45
C LEU A 204 -2.39 13.94 -1.28
N THR A 205 -2.42 13.00 -2.20
CA THR A 205 -1.29 12.70 -3.07
C THR A 205 -1.73 12.55 -4.52
N HIS A 206 -0.91 13.01 -5.45
CA HIS A 206 -1.14 12.89 -6.89
C HIS A 206 -0.10 11.96 -7.52
N ASN A 207 -0.53 11.15 -8.49
CA ASN A 207 0.38 10.35 -9.28
C ASN A 207 1.36 11.27 -10.03
N SER A 208 2.62 10.85 -10.15
CA SER A 208 3.66 11.62 -10.80
C SER A 208 4.64 10.70 -11.53
N VAL A 209 5.08 11.13 -12.71
CA VAL A 209 6.12 10.43 -13.46
C VAL A 209 7.47 10.70 -12.78
N PRO A 210 8.26 9.65 -12.44
CA PRO A 210 9.59 9.83 -11.86
C PRO A 210 10.50 10.68 -12.77
N SER A 211 10.89 11.85 -12.27
CA SER A 211 11.77 12.79 -12.97
C SER A 211 13.21 12.26 -13.08
N ARG A 212 14.07 12.99 -13.81
CA ARG A 212 15.49 12.67 -13.93
C ARG A 212 16.18 12.74 -12.56
N GLU A 213 15.85 13.74 -11.76
CA GLU A 213 16.40 13.96 -10.42
C GLU A 213 16.00 12.82 -9.49
N ILE A 214 14.74 12.38 -9.52
CA ILE A 214 14.27 11.19 -8.79
C ILE A 214 15.11 9.97 -9.12
N ARG A 215 15.35 9.73 -10.41
CA ARG A 215 16.13 8.57 -10.89
C ARG A 215 17.60 8.67 -10.45
N GLN A 216 18.19 9.86 -10.51
CA GLN A 216 19.55 10.07 -10.01
C GLN A 216 19.69 9.80 -8.51
N ILE A 217 18.73 10.24 -7.70
CA ILE A 217 18.71 9.95 -6.27
C ILE A 217 18.56 8.45 -6.03
N PHE A 218 17.63 7.81 -6.73
CA PHE A 218 17.46 6.37 -6.69
C PHE A 218 18.75 5.61 -7.02
N ASP A 219 19.43 5.96 -8.12
CA ASP A 219 20.69 5.31 -8.52
C ASP A 219 21.80 5.49 -7.47
N ARG A 220 21.84 6.65 -6.79
CA ARG A 220 22.81 6.89 -5.70
C ARG A 220 22.49 6.09 -4.45
N ILE A 221 21.20 5.97 -4.09
CA ILE A 221 20.78 5.03 -3.05
C ILE A 221 21.20 3.62 -3.46
N LEU A 222 21.02 3.27 -4.74
CA LEU A 222 21.42 1.98 -5.29
C LEU A 222 22.90 1.66 -5.14
N GLU A 223 23.73 2.66 -5.35
CA GLU A 223 25.18 2.52 -5.27
C GLU A 223 25.70 2.35 -3.83
N LYS A 224 25.08 3.03 -2.85
CA LYS A 224 25.66 3.19 -1.51
C LYS A 224 25.02 2.35 -0.41
N ILE A 225 23.75 2.01 -0.54
CA ILE A 225 23.00 1.30 0.50
C ILE A 225 22.62 -0.06 -0.05
N LYS A 226 23.04 -1.15 0.61
CA LYS A 226 22.60 -2.50 0.24
C LYS A 226 21.07 -2.55 0.21
N HIS A 227 20.50 -2.94 -0.92
CA HIS A 227 19.06 -2.86 -1.09
C HIS A 227 18.28 -3.73 -0.13
N PRO A 228 17.22 -3.17 0.45
CA PRO A 228 16.28 -3.99 1.18
C PRO A 228 15.60 -4.96 0.19
N PRO A 229 15.53 -6.27 0.50
CA PRO A 229 14.61 -7.13 -0.20
C PRO A 229 13.17 -6.65 0.08
N GLY A 230 12.36 -6.48 -0.96
CA GLY A 230 10.96 -6.09 -0.81
C GLY A 230 10.69 -4.59 -1.00
N PRO A 231 9.51 -4.10 -0.56
CA PRO A 231 9.09 -2.71 -0.73
C PRO A 231 9.85 -1.77 0.19
N TRP A 232 10.24 -0.63 -0.36
CA TRP A 232 10.85 0.47 0.36
C TRP A 232 10.46 1.79 -0.30
N PHE A 233 10.75 2.91 0.35
CA PHE A 233 10.57 4.20 -0.30
C PHE A 233 11.65 5.18 0.11
N PHE A 234 11.74 6.25 -0.66
CA PHE A 234 12.46 7.43 -0.24
C PHE A 234 11.61 8.66 -0.48
N GLN A 235 11.81 9.68 0.35
CA GLN A 235 11.16 10.97 0.16
C GLN A 235 12.16 12.00 -0.32
N ILE A 236 11.69 12.90 -1.17
CA ILE A 236 12.49 14.01 -1.68
C ILE A 236 11.73 15.30 -1.51
N LYS A 237 12.47 16.40 -1.44
CA LYS A 237 11.93 17.75 -1.59
C LYS A 237 12.83 18.55 -2.50
N GLY A 238 12.24 19.19 -3.52
CA GLY A 238 13.02 19.76 -4.62
C GLY A 238 13.93 18.69 -5.24
N SER A 239 15.24 18.92 -5.21
CA SER A 239 16.25 17.98 -5.71
C SER A 239 16.98 17.19 -4.61
N HIS A 240 16.50 17.18 -3.38
CA HIS A 240 17.20 16.60 -2.23
C HIS A 240 16.43 15.46 -1.58
N LEU A 241 17.16 14.41 -1.18
CA LEU A 241 16.72 13.26 -0.40
C LEU A 241 16.43 13.67 1.05
N LEU A 242 15.22 13.41 1.52
CA LEU A 242 14.84 13.63 2.91
C LEU A 242 15.05 12.40 3.77
N GLU A 243 14.57 11.24 3.32
CA GLU A 243 14.64 9.98 4.07
C GLU A 243 14.62 8.78 3.11
N VAL A 244 15.17 7.66 3.58
CA VAL A 244 15.11 6.34 2.93
C VAL A 244 14.58 5.38 3.98
N GLU A 245 13.48 4.71 3.70
CA GLU A 245 12.79 3.85 4.67
C GLU A 245 12.54 2.47 4.08
N PRO A 246 13.10 1.40 4.68
CA PRO A 246 13.01 0.04 4.16
C PRO A 246 11.73 -0.68 4.59
N ARG A 247 10.58 -0.05 4.31
CA ARG A 247 9.23 -0.57 4.50
C ARG A 247 8.28 0.11 3.53
N ILE A 248 7.00 -0.23 3.54
CA ILE A 248 6.00 0.58 2.84
C ILE A 248 5.80 1.95 3.52
N PRO A 249 5.54 3.03 2.77
CA PRO A 249 5.22 4.33 3.34
C PRO A 249 3.81 4.36 3.93
N ALA A 250 3.57 5.29 4.87
CA ALA A 250 2.20 5.74 5.11
C ALA A 250 1.64 6.31 3.80
N GLY A 251 0.49 5.82 3.34
CA GLY A 251 0.05 6.03 1.96
C GLY A 251 0.62 5.04 0.96
N GLY A 252 1.00 3.84 1.42
CA GLY A 252 1.40 2.68 0.63
C GLY A 252 0.30 2.21 -0.31
N SER A 253 -0.97 2.42 0.02
CA SER A 253 -2.08 2.07 -0.88
C SER A 253 -2.02 2.80 -2.22
N ALA A 254 -1.31 3.93 -2.30
CA ALA A 254 -1.08 4.62 -3.56
C ALA A 254 -0.39 3.72 -4.60
N ALA A 255 0.46 2.77 -4.19
CA ALA A 255 1.10 1.86 -5.14
C ALA A 255 0.10 0.88 -5.77
N ARG A 256 -0.86 0.42 -4.98
CA ARG A 256 -2.01 -0.37 -5.43
C ARG A 256 -2.91 0.43 -6.37
N TYR A 257 -3.32 1.62 -5.97
CA TYR A 257 -4.23 2.44 -6.78
C TYR A 257 -3.60 2.99 -8.07
N PHE A 258 -2.40 3.58 -8.01
CA PHE A 258 -1.82 4.25 -9.19
C PHE A 258 -1.13 3.28 -10.15
N TRP A 259 -0.55 2.19 -9.63
CA TRP A 259 0.33 1.32 -10.41
C TRP A 259 -0.08 -0.15 -10.35
N ASN A 260 -1.25 -0.47 -9.77
CA ASN A 260 -1.80 -1.82 -9.62
C ASN A 260 -0.74 -2.80 -9.10
N HIS A 261 0.04 -2.35 -8.11
CA HIS A 261 1.17 -3.07 -7.55
C HIS A 261 0.92 -3.33 -6.07
N ASN A 262 0.76 -4.60 -5.71
CA ASN A 262 0.63 -5.05 -4.32
C ASN A 262 1.99 -5.55 -3.77
N GLY A 263 2.80 -4.60 -3.29
CA GLY A 263 4.20 -4.87 -2.90
C GLY A 263 4.33 -5.74 -1.65
N ILE A 264 3.37 -5.69 -0.72
CA ILE A 264 3.37 -6.53 0.47
C ILE A 264 3.09 -7.99 0.10
N LEU A 265 2.08 -8.22 -0.75
CA LEU A 265 1.78 -9.56 -1.24
C LEU A 265 2.97 -10.10 -2.06
N GLN A 266 3.58 -9.27 -2.90
CA GLN A 266 4.78 -9.65 -3.63
C GLN A 266 5.92 -10.06 -2.69
N TRP A 267 6.12 -9.32 -1.61
CA TRP A 267 7.15 -9.63 -0.62
C TRP A 267 6.94 -10.98 0.05
N LEU A 268 5.69 -11.36 0.35
CA LEU A 268 5.38 -12.69 0.89
C LEU A 268 5.73 -13.80 -0.10
N TYR A 269 5.36 -13.65 -1.38
CA TYR A 269 5.71 -14.63 -2.40
C TYR A 269 7.23 -14.79 -2.52
N ASP A 270 7.96 -13.67 -2.53
CA ASP A 270 9.42 -13.68 -2.64
C ASP A 270 10.09 -14.33 -1.40
N ALA A 271 9.56 -14.10 -0.20
CA ALA A 271 10.03 -14.75 1.03
C ALA A 271 9.76 -16.26 1.02
N MET A 272 8.57 -16.69 0.57
CA MET A 272 8.25 -18.11 0.46
C MET A 272 9.10 -18.82 -0.61
N ALA A 273 9.34 -18.18 -1.75
CA ALA A 273 10.21 -18.73 -2.80
C ALA A 273 11.61 -19.03 -2.28
N GLN A 274 12.18 -18.12 -1.48
CA GLN A 274 13.48 -18.30 -0.85
C GLN A 274 13.48 -19.47 0.15
N SER A 275 12.42 -19.63 0.93
CA SER A 275 12.30 -20.74 1.89
C SER A 275 12.31 -22.12 1.22
N LEU A 276 11.77 -22.23 0.01
CA LEU A 276 11.67 -23.49 -0.74
C LEU A 276 12.96 -23.87 -1.48
N SER A 277 14.08 -23.15 -1.29
CA SER A 277 15.35 -23.35 -2.02
C SER A 277 15.17 -23.49 -3.53
N SER A 278 14.10 -22.90 -4.07
CA SER A 278 13.78 -22.98 -5.48
C SER A 278 14.73 -22.03 -6.21
N SER A 279 15.65 -22.58 -6.99
CA SER A 279 16.63 -21.82 -7.78
C SER A 279 16.01 -20.96 -8.88
N LYS A 280 14.70 -21.11 -9.13
CA LYS A 280 13.94 -20.20 -9.95
C LYS A 280 13.40 -19.08 -9.06
N PRO A 281 13.76 -17.81 -9.31
CA PRO A 281 12.95 -16.72 -8.81
C PRO A 281 11.51 -17.05 -9.24
N ILE A 282 10.58 -17.11 -8.29
CA ILE A 282 9.19 -16.89 -8.67
C ILE A 282 9.24 -15.46 -9.20
N HIS A 283 9.25 -15.30 -10.53
CA HIS A 283 9.27 -14.00 -11.17
C HIS A 283 7.94 -13.32 -10.88
N THR A 284 7.81 -12.78 -9.67
CA THR A 284 6.70 -11.94 -9.22
C THR A 284 6.79 -10.52 -9.80
N SER A 285 7.68 -10.29 -10.77
CA SER A 285 7.61 -9.14 -11.67
C SER A 285 6.20 -8.95 -12.25
N SER A 286 5.42 -10.04 -12.30
CA SER A 286 4.00 -10.12 -12.62
C SER A 286 3.06 -9.92 -11.41
N LEU A 287 3.31 -8.98 -10.50
CA LEU A 287 2.27 -8.50 -9.56
C LEU A 287 1.95 -7.02 -9.76
N SER A 288 2.53 -6.40 -10.79
CA SER A 288 2.09 -5.11 -11.32
C SER A 288 1.37 -5.33 -12.65
N CYS A 289 0.07 -5.10 -12.68
CA CYS A 289 -0.67 -5.09 -13.95
C CYS A 289 -0.57 -3.70 -14.58
N SER A 290 -0.22 -3.62 -15.87
CA SER A 290 -0.09 -2.35 -16.60
C SER A 290 -1.42 -1.61 -16.82
N LYS A 291 -2.54 -2.22 -16.42
CA LYS A 291 -3.88 -1.83 -16.81
C LYS A 291 -4.68 -1.25 -15.64
N ALA A 292 -4.05 -0.29 -14.98
CA ALA A 292 -4.61 0.42 -13.85
C ALA A 292 -5.79 1.30 -14.24
N VAL A 293 -6.74 1.48 -13.31
CA VAL A 293 -7.75 2.53 -13.38
C VAL A 293 -7.02 3.88 -13.35
N PRO A 294 -7.39 4.86 -14.21
CA PRO A 294 -6.72 6.16 -14.27
C PRO A 294 -7.11 6.99 -13.05
N ILE A 295 -6.43 6.75 -11.94
CA ILE A 295 -6.59 7.46 -10.68
C ILE A 295 -5.56 8.59 -10.66
N ARG A 296 -6.02 9.84 -10.58
CA ARG A 296 -5.15 11.03 -10.55
C ARG A 296 -4.70 11.39 -9.15
N ALA A 297 -5.50 11.09 -8.14
CA ALA A 297 -5.17 11.38 -6.75
C ALA A 297 -5.78 10.39 -5.76
N VAL A 298 -5.14 10.25 -4.61
CA VAL A 298 -5.64 9.49 -3.46
C VAL A 298 -5.70 10.43 -2.26
N LEU A 299 -6.86 10.50 -1.63
CA LEU A 299 -7.08 11.15 -0.33
C LEU A 299 -7.19 10.08 0.74
N LYS A 300 -6.30 10.16 1.72
CA LYS A 300 -6.32 9.37 2.93
C LYS A 300 -7.29 9.95 3.93
N SER A 301 -8.20 9.12 4.40
CA SER A 301 -9.11 9.43 5.51
C SER A 301 -9.35 8.14 6.33
N TYR A 302 -10.46 8.04 7.05
CA TYR A 302 -10.85 6.77 7.66
C TYR A 302 -11.00 5.65 6.62
N GLN A 303 -11.53 6.01 5.44
CA GLN A 303 -11.49 5.19 4.23
C GLN A 303 -10.73 5.94 3.14
N ASP A 304 -9.96 5.21 2.33
CA ASP A 304 -9.29 5.82 1.19
C ASP A 304 -10.34 6.31 0.18
N HIS A 305 -10.13 7.51 -0.34
CA HIS A 305 -10.92 8.06 -1.44
C HIS A 305 -10.02 8.27 -2.65
N VAL A 306 -10.48 7.83 -3.82
CA VAL A 306 -9.72 7.97 -5.06
C VAL A 306 -10.39 9.00 -5.95
N PHE A 307 -9.59 9.84 -6.60
CA PHE A 307 -10.05 10.77 -7.62
C PHE A 307 -9.71 10.18 -8.98
N LEU A 308 -10.75 9.89 -9.74
CA LEU A 308 -10.65 9.36 -11.09
C LEU A 308 -10.33 10.51 -12.05
N ASP A 309 -9.58 10.19 -13.11
CA ASP A 309 -9.44 11.06 -14.28
C ASP A 309 -10.69 10.89 -15.15
N GLU A 310 -11.63 11.82 -15.07
CA GLU A 310 -12.92 11.75 -15.75
C GLU A 310 -12.79 11.83 -17.28
N GLU A 311 -11.71 12.41 -17.81
CA GLU A 311 -11.46 12.43 -19.25
C GLU A 311 -11.04 11.05 -19.77
N GLN A 312 -10.36 10.26 -18.92
CA GLN A 312 -9.88 8.93 -19.27
C GLN A 312 -10.86 7.83 -18.85
N PHE A 313 -11.64 8.04 -17.79
CA PHE A 313 -12.46 7.01 -17.15
C PHE A 313 -13.96 7.11 -17.49
N ASP A 314 -14.30 6.73 -18.73
CA ASP A 314 -15.68 6.54 -19.18
C ASP A 314 -16.16 5.12 -18.87
N LEU A 315 -16.58 4.88 -17.62
CA LEU A 315 -17.05 3.57 -17.15
C LEU A 315 -18.49 3.28 -17.62
N LYS A 316 -18.67 2.21 -18.41
CA LYS A 316 -19.99 1.77 -18.93
C LYS A 316 -20.47 0.47 -18.32
N ALA A 317 -19.58 -0.40 -17.86
CA ALA A 317 -19.94 -1.69 -17.27
C ALA A 317 -18.99 -2.09 -16.14
N ILE A 318 -19.51 -2.84 -15.17
CA ILE A 318 -18.66 -3.55 -14.20
C ILE A 318 -18.72 -5.03 -14.51
N VAL A 319 -17.56 -5.66 -14.65
CA VAL A 319 -17.42 -7.10 -14.76
C VAL A 319 -16.75 -7.57 -13.47
N VAL A 320 -17.39 -8.49 -12.77
CA VAL A 320 -16.91 -8.96 -11.46
C VAL A 320 -16.75 -10.48 -11.47
N GLY A 321 -15.62 -10.96 -10.97
CA GLY A 321 -15.35 -12.37 -10.73
C GLY A 321 -16.24 -12.95 -9.62
N TYR A 322 -16.60 -14.23 -9.71
CA TYR A 322 -17.32 -14.91 -8.63
C TYR A 322 -16.38 -15.50 -7.58
N ASP A 323 -15.73 -16.62 -7.91
CA ASP A 323 -14.86 -17.36 -7.00
C ASP A 323 -13.62 -16.55 -6.63
N ASP A 324 -13.28 -16.59 -5.34
CA ASP A 324 -12.19 -15.85 -4.67
C ASP A 324 -12.23 -14.32 -4.87
N THR A 325 -13.35 -13.79 -5.39
CA THR A 325 -13.58 -12.37 -5.62
C THR A 325 -14.82 -11.89 -4.88
N LEU A 326 -16.01 -12.35 -5.28
CA LEU A 326 -17.28 -12.08 -4.58
C LEU A 326 -17.55 -13.06 -3.46
N PHE A 327 -17.12 -14.30 -3.64
CA PHE A 327 -17.22 -15.35 -2.64
C PHE A 327 -15.83 -15.89 -2.36
N ASP A 328 -15.39 -15.78 -1.11
CA ASP A 328 -14.10 -16.29 -0.68
C ASP A 328 -14.24 -17.78 -0.39
N LEU A 329 -13.68 -18.64 -1.25
CA LEU A 329 -13.86 -20.09 -1.12
C LEU A 329 -13.22 -20.64 0.16
N LYS A 330 -12.20 -19.96 0.67
CA LYS A 330 -11.46 -20.36 1.86
C LYS A 330 -12.21 -20.01 3.14
N MET A 331 -12.72 -18.79 3.22
CA MET A 331 -13.54 -18.35 4.34
C MET A 331 -14.96 -18.92 4.26
N ASN A 332 -15.36 -19.43 3.09
CA ASN A 332 -16.71 -19.87 2.78
C ASN A 332 -17.73 -18.76 3.13
N ASP A 333 -17.40 -17.54 2.69
CA ASP A 333 -18.18 -16.34 3.02
C ASP A 333 -18.21 -15.36 1.84
N VAL A 334 -19.19 -14.47 1.87
CA VAL A 334 -19.41 -13.43 0.87
C VAL A 334 -18.60 -12.18 1.21
N ASP A 335 -17.97 -11.56 0.21
CA ASP A 335 -17.39 -10.23 0.38
C ASP A 335 -18.50 -9.17 0.49
N ALA A 336 -18.90 -8.88 1.73
CA ALA A 336 -19.97 -7.94 2.03
C ALA A 336 -19.65 -6.50 1.59
N ASP A 337 -18.38 -6.10 1.61
CA ASP A 337 -17.96 -4.76 1.18
C ASP A 337 -18.13 -4.60 -0.33
N LEU A 338 -17.73 -5.62 -1.10
CA LEU A 338 -17.89 -5.64 -2.55
C LEU A 338 -19.36 -5.73 -2.96
N ILE A 339 -20.15 -6.62 -2.35
CA ILE A 339 -21.59 -6.68 -2.60
C ILE A 339 -22.26 -5.35 -2.26
N GLY A 340 -21.92 -4.73 -1.12
CA GLY A 340 -22.46 -3.42 -0.74
C GLY A 340 -22.10 -2.32 -1.74
N ALA A 341 -20.86 -2.32 -2.26
CA ALA A 341 -20.44 -1.37 -3.29
C ALA A 341 -21.22 -1.57 -4.61
N LEU A 342 -21.34 -2.81 -5.08
CA LEU A 342 -22.12 -3.17 -6.27
C LEU A 342 -23.61 -2.81 -6.13
N TYR A 343 -24.22 -3.14 -4.99
CA TYR A 343 -25.60 -2.73 -4.70
C TYR A 343 -25.74 -1.21 -4.61
N GLY A 344 -24.66 -0.49 -4.27
CA GLY A 344 -24.63 0.96 -4.30
C GLY A 344 -24.78 1.56 -5.71
N ILE A 345 -24.41 0.82 -6.77
CA ILE A 345 -24.29 1.36 -8.13
C ILE A 345 -25.12 0.66 -9.20
N TYR A 346 -25.82 -0.43 -8.90
CA TYR A 346 -26.53 -1.25 -9.91
C TYR A 346 -27.54 -0.47 -10.78
N ARG A 347 -28.03 0.69 -10.31
CA ARG A 347 -28.93 1.57 -11.07
C ARG A 347 -28.21 2.56 -12.00
N LEU A 348 -26.90 2.75 -11.80
CA LEU A 348 -26.08 3.69 -12.55
C LEU A 348 -25.27 3.00 -13.65
N CYS A 349 -24.94 1.73 -13.46
CA CYS A 349 -24.08 0.98 -14.38
C CYS A 349 -24.47 -0.51 -14.36
N PRO A 350 -24.59 -1.18 -15.52
CA PRO A 350 -24.82 -2.62 -15.58
C PRO A 350 -23.66 -3.39 -14.97
N ILE A 351 -24.01 -4.42 -14.18
CA ILE A 351 -23.06 -5.30 -13.50
C ILE A 351 -23.15 -6.69 -14.12
N TYR A 352 -22.04 -7.22 -14.58
CA TYR A 352 -21.90 -8.54 -15.17
C TYR A 352 -21.12 -9.44 -14.23
N LEU A 353 -21.66 -10.60 -13.90
CA LEU A 353 -20.92 -11.64 -13.19
C LEU A 353 -20.20 -12.51 -14.21
N VAL A 354 -18.89 -12.71 -14.07
CA VAL A 354 -18.12 -13.63 -14.89
C VAL A 354 -17.49 -14.72 -14.03
N THR A 355 -17.62 -15.98 -14.43
CA THR A 355 -17.31 -17.09 -13.53
C THR A 355 -16.92 -18.38 -14.23
N ARG A 356 -16.01 -19.11 -13.57
CA ARG A 356 -15.64 -20.50 -13.86
C ARG A 356 -16.18 -21.48 -12.83
N HIS A 357 -17.07 -21.03 -11.95
CA HIS A 357 -17.61 -21.82 -10.84
C HIS A 357 -18.08 -23.18 -11.32
N HIS A 358 -17.55 -24.24 -10.70
CA HIS A 358 -17.97 -25.59 -10.99
C HIS A 358 -19.28 -25.91 -10.26
N GLY A 359 -20.21 -26.56 -10.96
CA GLY A 359 -21.49 -26.97 -10.39
C GLY A 359 -22.60 -25.93 -10.56
N ASP A 360 -23.66 -26.03 -9.74
CA ASP A 360 -24.83 -25.15 -9.84
C ASP A 360 -24.59 -23.83 -9.09
N LEU A 361 -24.05 -22.86 -9.83
CA LEU A 361 -23.83 -21.51 -9.36
C LEU A 361 -25.10 -20.84 -8.81
N LEU A 362 -26.27 -21.05 -9.42
CA LEU A 362 -27.50 -20.38 -8.99
C LEU A 362 -27.95 -20.90 -7.62
N SER A 363 -27.84 -22.22 -7.40
CA SER A 363 -28.05 -22.82 -6.09
C SER A 363 -27.03 -22.33 -5.07
N HIS A 364 -25.75 -22.18 -5.46
CA HIS A 364 -24.71 -21.65 -4.58
C HIS A 364 -24.96 -20.19 -4.18
N MET A 365 -25.32 -19.33 -5.14
CA MET A 365 -25.68 -17.93 -4.89
C MET A 365 -26.90 -17.83 -3.97
N LYS A 366 -27.94 -18.65 -4.21
CA LYS A 366 -29.14 -18.67 -3.36
C LYS A 366 -28.82 -19.08 -1.92
N LYS A 367 -27.98 -20.10 -1.74
CA LYS A 367 -27.53 -20.57 -0.42
C LYS A 367 -26.81 -19.46 0.36
N ASN A 368 -25.99 -18.68 -0.34
CA ASN A 368 -25.19 -17.60 0.24
C ASN A 368 -25.85 -16.21 0.15
N ILE A 369 -27.15 -16.15 -0.17
CA ILE A 369 -27.95 -14.92 -0.19
C ILE A 369 -27.37 -13.85 -1.15
N ILE A 370 -26.77 -14.28 -2.26
CA ILE A 370 -26.29 -13.39 -3.31
C ILE A 370 -27.43 -13.20 -4.33
N PRO A 371 -28.00 -11.98 -4.45
CA PRO A 371 -29.14 -11.74 -5.33
C PRO A 371 -28.73 -11.82 -6.80
N VAL A 372 -29.25 -12.81 -7.53
CA VAL A 372 -29.02 -12.96 -8.99
C VAL A 372 -29.45 -11.70 -9.76
N GLN A 373 -30.47 -11.00 -9.27
CA GLN A 373 -31.02 -9.78 -9.87
C GLN A 373 -30.09 -8.57 -9.76
N LEU A 374 -29.01 -8.65 -8.97
CA LEU A 374 -27.96 -7.63 -8.95
C LEU A 374 -27.19 -7.60 -10.27
N PHE A 375 -27.14 -8.73 -10.97
CA PHE A 375 -26.37 -8.90 -12.19
C PHE A 375 -27.28 -8.75 -13.41
N HIS A 376 -26.91 -7.86 -14.31
CA HIS A 376 -27.52 -7.72 -15.62
C HIS A 376 -27.45 -9.04 -16.40
N LYS A 377 -26.30 -9.72 -16.31
CA LYS A 377 -26.10 -11.05 -16.88
C LYS A 377 -25.02 -11.81 -16.11
N ILE A 378 -25.18 -13.13 -16.06
CA ILE A 378 -24.16 -14.07 -15.59
C ILE A 378 -23.52 -14.72 -16.82
N ILE A 379 -22.19 -14.65 -16.89
CA ILE A 379 -21.36 -15.13 -17.99
C ILE A 379 -20.52 -16.29 -17.45
N HIS A 380 -20.85 -17.50 -17.87
CA HIS A 380 -20.05 -18.67 -17.55
C HIS A 380 -18.94 -18.84 -18.59
N VAL A 381 -17.71 -19.06 -18.13
CA VAL A 381 -16.55 -19.32 -19.01
C VAL A 381 -16.40 -20.84 -19.13
N PRO A 382 -16.77 -21.44 -20.28
CA PRO A 382 -16.88 -22.90 -20.41
C PRO A 382 -15.53 -23.61 -20.62
N ASP A 383 -14.51 -22.90 -21.10
CA ASP A 383 -13.18 -23.45 -21.39
C ASP A 383 -12.14 -22.79 -20.46
N GLU A 384 -11.37 -23.59 -19.73
CA GLU A 384 -10.28 -23.12 -18.87
C GLU A 384 -9.18 -22.36 -19.63
N LYS A 385 -9.06 -22.61 -20.94
CA LYS A 385 -8.11 -21.89 -21.81
C LYS A 385 -8.64 -20.52 -22.25
N GLN A 386 -9.95 -20.29 -22.17
CA GLN A 386 -10.55 -19.02 -22.51
C GLN A 386 -10.38 -18.02 -21.35
N THR A 387 -9.93 -16.83 -21.65
CA THR A 387 -9.81 -15.72 -20.69
C THR A 387 -11.19 -15.13 -20.34
N LYS A 388 -11.35 -14.49 -19.17
CA LYS A 388 -12.61 -13.78 -18.86
C LYS A 388 -12.89 -12.66 -19.87
N TRP A 389 -11.84 -12.02 -20.39
CA TRP A 389 -11.96 -11.02 -21.45
C TRP A 389 -12.64 -11.57 -22.70
N GLU A 390 -12.20 -12.72 -23.19
CA GLU A 390 -12.76 -13.38 -24.37
C GLU A 390 -14.20 -13.82 -24.14
N ALA A 391 -14.52 -14.36 -22.97
CA ALA A 391 -15.89 -14.78 -22.63
C ALA A 391 -16.88 -13.60 -22.58
N CYS A 392 -16.41 -12.40 -22.24
CA CYS A 392 -17.21 -11.18 -22.20
C CYS A 392 -17.45 -10.55 -23.58
N VAL A 393 -17.25 -11.26 -24.71
CA VAL A 393 -17.47 -10.74 -26.07
C VAL A 393 -18.89 -10.17 -26.30
N LEU A 394 -19.87 -10.68 -25.56
CA LEU A 394 -21.27 -10.21 -25.64
C LEU A 394 -21.45 -8.74 -25.23
N LEU A 395 -20.50 -8.15 -24.49
CA LEU A 395 -20.50 -6.73 -24.16
C LEU A 395 -20.17 -5.85 -25.38
N GLY A 396 -19.71 -6.43 -26.50
CA GLY A 396 -19.35 -5.69 -27.70
C GLY A 396 -18.32 -4.59 -27.40
N GLU A 397 -18.60 -3.38 -27.87
CA GLU A 397 -17.73 -2.21 -27.65
C GLU A 397 -17.73 -1.72 -26.19
N GLU A 398 -18.79 -1.97 -25.41
CA GLU A 398 -18.87 -1.59 -23.99
C GLU A 398 -17.80 -2.28 -23.15
N ARG A 399 -17.29 -3.44 -23.60
CA ARG A 399 -16.19 -4.15 -22.96
C ARG A 399 -14.92 -3.29 -22.86
N ASN A 400 -14.70 -2.37 -23.81
CA ASN A 400 -13.59 -1.42 -23.79
C ASN A 400 -13.79 -0.30 -22.77
N HIS A 401 -14.95 -0.23 -22.14
CA HIS A 401 -15.33 0.73 -21.11
C HIS A 401 -15.72 0.02 -19.81
N ALA A 402 -15.38 -1.27 -19.70
CA ALA A 402 -15.67 -2.09 -18.56
C ALA A 402 -14.45 -2.20 -17.63
N ILE A 403 -14.70 -2.07 -16.34
CA ILE A 403 -13.72 -2.43 -15.32
C ILE A 403 -13.89 -3.90 -14.93
N LEU A 404 -12.79 -4.66 -14.91
CA LEU A 404 -12.76 -5.98 -14.29
C LEU A 404 -12.36 -5.86 -12.82
N ILE A 405 -13.19 -6.41 -11.93
CA ILE A 405 -12.88 -6.63 -10.52
C ILE A 405 -12.68 -8.13 -10.33
N ASP A 406 -11.44 -8.54 -10.05
CA ASP A 406 -11.06 -9.95 -9.95
C ASP A 406 -9.84 -10.12 -9.06
N ASP A 407 -9.81 -11.13 -8.19
CA ASP A 407 -8.63 -11.39 -7.35
C ASP A 407 -7.52 -12.15 -8.09
N SER A 408 -7.84 -12.81 -9.21
CA SER A 408 -6.82 -13.46 -10.05
C SER A 408 -5.96 -12.42 -10.77
N TYR A 409 -4.68 -12.38 -10.41
CA TYR A 409 -3.70 -11.52 -11.12
C TYR A 409 -3.68 -11.81 -12.61
N ARG A 410 -3.70 -13.09 -13.01
CA ARG A 410 -3.67 -13.51 -14.41
C ARG A 410 -4.85 -12.94 -15.19
N GLU A 411 -6.06 -12.99 -14.62
CA GLU A 411 -7.24 -12.43 -15.29
C GLU A 411 -7.15 -10.91 -15.44
N ARG A 412 -6.67 -10.21 -14.41
CA ARG A 412 -6.42 -8.77 -14.48
C ARG A 412 -5.38 -8.43 -15.55
N GLU A 413 -4.32 -9.22 -15.65
CA GLU A 413 -3.28 -9.06 -16.67
C GLU A 413 -3.79 -9.37 -18.09
N GLU A 414 -4.69 -10.33 -18.26
CA GLU A 414 -5.29 -10.67 -19.55
C GLU A 414 -6.37 -9.65 -19.99
N TRP A 415 -7.11 -9.05 -19.04
CA TRP A 415 -8.17 -8.06 -19.30
C TRP A 415 -7.69 -6.84 -20.06
N GLN A 416 -8.19 -6.46 -21.23
CA GLN A 416 -7.51 -5.46 -22.09
C GLN A 416 -7.62 -3.99 -21.65
N ARG A 417 -8.46 -3.68 -20.66
CA ARG A 417 -8.72 -2.31 -20.17
C ARG A 417 -8.51 -2.25 -18.65
N TRP A 418 -9.31 -1.47 -17.93
CA TRP A 418 -9.15 -1.26 -16.50
C TRP A 418 -9.43 -2.53 -15.71
N SER A 419 -8.51 -2.87 -14.82
CA SER A 419 -8.72 -3.96 -13.87
C SER A 419 -8.18 -3.59 -12.49
N CYS A 420 -8.80 -4.15 -11.46
CA CYS A 420 -8.40 -3.97 -10.07
C CYS A 420 -8.77 -5.19 -9.22
N ASP A 421 -8.18 -5.31 -8.05
CA ASP A 421 -8.58 -6.32 -7.07
C ASP A 421 -9.91 -5.93 -6.37
N ARG A 422 -10.45 -6.84 -5.54
CA ARG A 422 -11.74 -6.62 -4.87
C ARG A 422 -11.74 -5.39 -3.93
N ASP A 423 -10.68 -5.19 -3.15
CA ASP A 423 -10.58 -4.08 -2.18
C ASP A 423 -10.44 -2.73 -2.91
N GLU A 424 -9.65 -2.70 -3.98
CA GLU A 424 -9.54 -1.55 -4.87
C GLU A 424 -10.87 -1.25 -5.56
N GLY A 425 -11.54 -2.29 -6.07
CA GLY A 425 -12.84 -2.21 -6.73
C GLY A 425 -13.90 -1.54 -5.86
N VAL A 426 -13.99 -1.92 -4.58
CA VAL A 426 -14.88 -1.27 -3.59
C VAL A 426 -14.63 0.25 -3.55
N THR A 427 -13.36 0.64 -3.42
CA THR A 427 -12.96 2.04 -3.28
C THR A 427 -13.23 2.85 -4.56
N ILE A 428 -12.93 2.28 -5.72
CA ILE A 428 -13.17 2.87 -7.03
C ILE A 428 -14.67 3.06 -7.27
N ILE A 429 -15.49 2.03 -7.02
CA ILE A 429 -16.96 2.09 -7.19
C ILE A 429 -17.57 3.18 -6.32
N ARG A 430 -17.21 3.21 -5.03
CA ARG A 430 -17.73 4.21 -4.08
C ARG A 430 -17.35 5.63 -4.54
N SER A 431 -16.11 5.82 -5.00
CA SER A 431 -15.62 7.12 -5.46
C SER A 431 -16.27 7.57 -6.77
N TRP A 432 -16.43 6.66 -7.75
CA TRP A 432 -17.12 6.93 -9.01
C TRP A 432 -18.60 7.28 -8.81
N LYS A 433 -19.29 6.60 -7.89
CA LYS A 433 -20.67 6.94 -7.53
C LYS A 433 -20.79 8.38 -7.02
N LEU A 434 -19.85 8.79 -6.15
CA LEU A 434 -19.85 10.13 -5.56
C LEU A 434 -19.60 11.24 -6.60
N SER A 435 -18.74 11.01 -7.59
CA SER A 435 -18.55 11.99 -8.67
C SER A 435 -19.80 12.15 -9.54
N ASN A 436 -20.47 11.05 -9.88
CA ASN A 436 -21.71 11.07 -10.67
C ASN A 436 -22.91 11.71 -9.94
N GLN A 437 -23.01 11.57 -8.62
CA GLN A 437 -24.05 12.25 -7.83
C GLN A 437 -23.87 13.76 -7.73
N LYS A 438 -22.64 14.28 -7.84
CA LYS A 438 -22.39 15.74 -7.85
C LYS A 438 -22.82 16.37 -9.17
N LEU A 439 -22.63 15.68 -10.29
CA LEU A 439 -23.05 16.16 -11.61
C LEU A 439 -24.57 16.35 -11.69
N SER A 440 -25.36 15.40 -11.19
CA SER A 440 -26.83 15.49 -11.21
C SER A 440 -27.42 16.60 -10.33
N ASN A 441 -26.74 16.96 -9.24
CA ASN A 441 -27.17 18.06 -8.37
C ASN A 441 -26.80 19.45 -8.92
N THR A 442 -25.76 19.54 -9.75
CA THR A 442 -25.37 20.80 -10.40
C THR A 442 -26.34 21.14 -11.53
N SER A 443 -26.79 20.12 -12.29
CA SER A 443 -27.85 20.25 -13.30
C SER A 443 -29.20 20.69 -12.70
N ARG A 444 -29.56 20.18 -11.51
CA ARG A 444 -30.79 20.61 -10.80
C ARG A 444 -30.75 22.04 -10.29
N LYS A 445 -29.58 22.60 -9.96
CA LYS A 445 -29.49 24.03 -9.60
C LYS A 445 -29.81 24.96 -10.76
N HIS A 446 -29.44 24.60 -11.99
CA HIS A 446 -29.80 25.38 -13.18
C HIS A 446 -31.27 25.26 -13.60
N GLU A 447 -31.98 24.20 -13.20
CA GLU A 447 -33.44 24.09 -13.41
C GLU A 447 -34.27 24.81 -12.35
N ILE A 448 -33.72 25.03 -11.15
CA ILE A 448 -34.40 25.77 -10.06
C ILE A 448 -34.17 27.28 -10.17
N GLU A 449 -33.10 27.73 -10.83
CA GLU A 449 -32.86 29.16 -11.12
C GLU A 449 -33.59 29.68 -12.38
N ASN A 450 -34.26 28.79 -13.13
CA ASN A 450 -35.02 29.13 -14.34
C ASN A 450 -36.55 28.86 -14.23
N ASN A 451 -37.06 28.66 -13.02
CA ASN A 451 -38.49 28.71 -12.68
C ASN A 451 -38.69 29.71 -11.54
#